data_AF-A0A3D8YJ18-F1
#
_entry.id   AF-A0A3D8YJ18-F1
#
_cell.length_a   1.000
_cell.length_b   1.000
_cell.length_c   1.000
_cell.angle_alpha   90.00
_cell.angle_beta   90.00
_cell.angle_gamma   90.00
#
_symmetry.space_group_name_H-M   'P 1'
#
loop_
_entity.id
_entity.type
_entity.pdbx_description
1 polymer ?
#
loop_
_entity_poly.entity_id
_entity_poly.type
_entity_poly.pdbx_seq_one_letter_code
_entity_poly.pdbx_strand_id
1 'polypeptide(L)'
;VQDASTLRFIPQIHCASFQVFNYVKQQLEFEMNAANDNPLIFEGAYETFVISGGNFHGQPIGFALDHLKLGVSELANVSERRLERVVNPQLHGDLPAFLSP
;
A
#
# COMPACT_ATOMS: atom_id res chain seq x y z
N VAL A 1 26.92 0.15 21.71
CA VAL A 1 26.49 0.82 20.45
C VAL A 1 25.18 0.16 20.02
N GLN A 2 24.20 0.91 19.48
CA GLN A 2 22.93 0.36 18.99
C GLN A 2 22.98 0.07 17.48
N ASP A 3 22.12 -0.82 17.00
CA ASP A 3 21.98 -1.11 15.57
C ASP A 3 21.48 0.10 14.77
N ALA A 4 21.86 0.12 13.49
CA ALA A 4 21.42 1.11 12.53
C ALA A 4 19.89 1.15 12.42
N SER A 5 19.34 2.33 12.16
CA SER A 5 17.89 2.57 12.05
C SER A 5 17.21 1.66 11.02
N THR A 6 17.90 1.30 9.94
CA THR A 6 17.39 0.38 8.91
C THR A 6 17.08 -1.01 9.45
N LEU A 7 17.74 -1.44 10.54
CA LEU A 7 17.51 -2.70 11.25
C LEU A 7 16.60 -2.48 12.47
N ARG A 8 16.96 -1.53 13.32
CA ARG A 8 16.27 -1.29 14.60
C ARG A 8 14.81 -0.86 14.41
N PHE A 9 14.50 -0.17 13.31
CA PHE A 9 13.15 0.31 13.00
C PHE A 9 12.37 -0.60 12.04
N ILE A 10 12.81 -1.85 11.84
CA ILE A 10 12.05 -2.83 11.04
C ILE A 10 10.56 -2.86 11.45
N PRO A 11 10.21 -3.02 12.75
CA PRO A 11 8.80 -3.12 13.13
C PRO A 11 8.01 -1.86 12.81
N GLN A 12 8.55 -0.68 13.06
CA GLN A 12 7.86 0.60 12.86
C GLN A 12 7.61 0.87 11.37
N ILE A 13 8.64 0.66 10.53
CA ILE A 13 8.54 0.89 9.09
C ILE A 13 7.59 -0.13 8.46
N HIS A 14 7.75 -1.42 8.78
CA HIS A 14 6.92 -2.48 8.18
C HIS A 14 5.47 -2.41 8.66
N CYS A 15 5.23 -2.08 9.93
CA CYS A 15 3.88 -1.90 10.45
C CYS A 15 3.15 -0.75 9.75
N ALA A 16 3.82 0.40 9.55
CA ALA A 16 3.22 1.53 8.82
C ALA A 16 2.87 1.15 7.38
N SER A 17 3.78 0.49 6.64
CA SER A 17 3.48 -0.01 5.29
C SER A 17 2.32 -1.03 5.28
N PHE A 18 2.24 -1.91 6.28
CA PHE A 18 1.15 -2.88 6.39
C PHE A 18 -0.20 -2.22 6.66
N GLN A 19 -0.24 -1.15 7.46
CA GLN A 19 -1.46 -0.36 7.68
C GLN A 19 -1.95 0.27 6.37
N VAL A 20 -1.04 0.80 5.54
CA VAL A 20 -1.37 1.29 4.19
C VAL A 20 -1.98 0.19 3.35
N PHE A 21 -1.36 -0.99 3.29
CA PHE A 21 -1.87 -2.11 2.49
C PHE A 21 -3.26 -2.56 2.92
N ASN A 22 -3.52 -2.61 4.23
CA ASN A 22 -4.85 -2.96 4.74
C ASN A 22 -5.91 -1.91 4.39
N TYR A 23 -5.59 -0.62 4.49
CA TYR A 23 -6.50 0.44 4.06
C TYR A 23 -6.85 0.29 2.57
N VAL A 24 -5.83 0.13 1.72
CA VAL A 24 -6.02 0.00 0.26
C VAL A 24 -6.84 -1.23 -0.07
N LYS A 25 -6.51 -2.37 0.55
CA LYS A 25 -7.28 -3.61 0.41
C LYS A 25 -8.76 -3.37 0.75
N GLN A 26 -9.04 -2.72 1.88
CA GLN A 26 -10.41 -2.44 2.29
C GLN A 26 -11.16 -1.54 1.28
N GLN A 27 -10.51 -0.50 0.75
CA GLN A 27 -11.14 0.38 -0.25
C GLN A 27 -11.45 -0.39 -1.54
N LEU A 28 -10.53 -1.24 -2.00
CA LEU A 28 -10.76 -2.11 -3.15
C LEU A 28 -11.89 -3.11 -2.90
N GLU A 29 -11.93 -3.73 -1.71
CA GLU A 29 -13.01 -4.65 -1.33
C GLU A 29 -14.37 -3.93 -1.32
N PHE A 30 -14.45 -2.68 -0.86
CA PHE A 30 -15.69 -1.91 -0.94
C PHE A 30 -16.09 -1.60 -2.39
N GLU A 31 -15.18 -1.08 -3.20
CA GLU A 31 -15.49 -0.72 -4.60
C GLU A 31 -15.89 -1.94 -5.43
N MET A 32 -15.17 -3.06 -5.28
CA MET A 32 -15.47 -4.32 -6.00
C MET A 32 -16.86 -4.88 -5.67
N ASN A 33 -17.44 -4.51 -4.52
CA ASN A 33 -18.76 -4.93 -4.09
C ASN A 33 -19.80 -3.80 -4.16
N ALA A 34 -19.45 -2.62 -4.69
CA ALA A 34 -20.35 -1.48 -4.82
C ALA A 34 -21.14 -1.53 -6.13
N ALA A 35 -22.31 -0.90 -6.14
CA ALA A 35 -23.04 -0.57 -7.36
C ALA A 35 -22.54 0.78 -7.91
N ASN A 36 -21.48 0.73 -8.71
CA ASN A 36 -20.84 1.91 -9.32
C ASN A 36 -21.38 2.26 -10.72
N ASP A 37 -22.56 1.77 -11.06
CA ASP A 37 -23.27 2.10 -12.30
C ASP A 37 -24.13 3.37 -12.16
N ASN A 38 -24.67 3.86 -13.26
CA ASN A 38 -25.64 4.94 -13.30
C ASN A 38 -26.54 4.87 -14.56
N PRO A 39 -27.88 4.90 -14.43
CA PRO A 39 -28.66 5.03 -13.19
C PRO A 39 -28.77 3.72 -12.41
N LEU A 40 -29.03 3.81 -11.12
CA LEU A 40 -29.40 2.65 -10.31
C LEU A 40 -30.91 2.38 -10.43
N ILE A 41 -31.27 1.10 -10.57
CA ILE A 41 -32.64 0.65 -10.72
C ILE A 41 -33.03 -0.16 -9.48
N PHE A 42 -34.13 0.19 -8.84
CA PHE A 42 -34.68 -0.50 -7.68
C PHE A 42 -36.12 -0.92 -7.95
N GLU A 43 -36.34 -2.22 -8.09
CA GLU A 43 -37.69 -2.77 -8.27
C GLU A 43 -38.42 -2.83 -6.92
N GLY A 44 -39.52 -2.09 -6.79
CA GLY A 44 -40.42 -2.14 -5.65
C GLY A 44 -41.67 -2.99 -5.92
N ALA A 45 -42.46 -3.24 -4.89
CA ALA A 45 -43.68 -4.06 -4.99
C ALA A 45 -44.78 -3.43 -5.87
N TYR A 46 -44.76 -2.10 -6.06
CA TYR A 46 -45.79 -1.35 -6.78
C TYR A 46 -45.24 -0.48 -7.91
N GLU A 47 -43.97 -0.07 -7.83
CA GLU A 47 -43.30 0.74 -8.86
C GLU A 47 -41.78 0.49 -8.87
N THR A 48 -41.13 0.85 -9.96
CA THR A 48 -39.67 0.81 -10.11
C THR A 48 -39.09 2.20 -9.91
N PHE A 49 -38.09 2.33 -9.05
CA PHE A 49 -37.36 3.58 -8.85
C PHE A 49 -36.09 3.59 -9.69
N VAL A 50 -35.84 4.70 -10.39
CA VAL A 50 -34.62 4.93 -11.16
C VAL A 50 -33.90 6.14 -10.57
N ILE A 51 -32.70 5.93 -10.05
CA ILE A 51 -31.91 6.95 -9.36
C ILE A 51 -30.67 7.26 -10.19
N SER A 52 -30.61 8.48 -10.74
CA SER A 52 -29.40 9.01 -11.36
C SER A 52 -28.45 9.57 -10.31
N GLY A 53 -27.19 9.18 -10.36
CA GLY A 53 -26.13 9.58 -9.43
C GLY A 53 -24.75 9.56 -10.07
N GLY A 54 -23.72 9.61 -9.22
CA GLY A 54 -22.31 9.70 -9.62
C GLY A 54 -21.46 8.52 -9.17
N ASN A 55 -22.06 7.35 -8.90
CA ASN A 55 -21.35 6.23 -8.28
C ASN A 55 -20.21 5.67 -9.14
N PHE A 56 -20.20 5.97 -10.45
CA PHE A 56 -19.10 5.64 -11.37
C PHE A 56 -17.80 6.43 -11.09
N HIS A 57 -17.83 7.44 -10.22
CA HIS A 57 -16.68 8.28 -9.95
C HIS A 57 -15.70 7.60 -8.97
N GLY A 58 -14.65 6.97 -9.50
CA GLY A 58 -13.65 6.19 -8.73
C GLY A 58 -12.65 7.00 -7.88
N GLN A 59 -13.03 8.18 -7.35
CA GLN A 59 -12.13 9.00 -6.52
C GLN A 59 -11.64 8.29 -5.25
N PRO A 60 -12.47 7.51 -4.52
CA PRO A 60 -12.01 6.76 -3.36
C PRO A 60 -10.84 5.81 -3.70
N ILE A 61 -10.92 5.11 -4.85
CA ILE A 61 -9.85 4.24 -5.32
C ILE A 61 -8.61 5.03 -5.76
N GLY A 62 -8.79 6.16 -6.44
CA GLY A 62 -7.69 7.05 -6.80
C GLY A 62 -6.85 7.44 -5.58
N PHE A 63 -7.51 7.89 -4.50
CA PHE A 63 -6.84 8.24 -3.25
C PHE A 63 -6.20 7.04 -2.56
N ALA A 64 -6.86 5.88 -2.56
CA ALA A 64 -6.28 4.66 -2.02
C ALA A 64 -4.97 4.29 -2.75
N LEU A 65 -4.95 4.32 -4.08
CA LEU A 65 -3.78 3.97 -4.87
C LEU A 65 -2.63 4.99 -4.74
N ASP A 66 -2.93 6.28 -4.58
CA ASP A 66 -1.92 7.28 -4.26
C ASP A 66 -1.28 7.01 -2.88
N HIS A 67 -2.09 6.59 -1.90
CA HIS A 67 -1.57 6.18 -0.60
C HIS A 67 -0.73 4.90 -0.70
N LEU A 68 -1.16 3.93 -1.51
CA LEU A 68 -0.40 2.71 -1.78
C LEU A 68 0.99 3.03 -2.35
N LYS A 69 1.04 3.94 -3.34
CA LYS A 69 2.28 4.39 -3.96
C LYS A 69 3.29 4.89 -2.92
N LEU A 70 2.85 5.70 -1.95
CA LEU A 70 3.70 6.15 -0.85
C LEU A 70 4.19 4.97 0.01
N GLY A 71 3.27 4.11 0.47
CA GLY A 71 3.60 2.97 1.33
C GLY A 71 4.61 1.99 0.69
N VAL A 72 4.47 1.73 -0.62
CA VAL A 72 5.42 0.90 -1.38
C VAL A 72 6.77 1.61 -1.56
N SER A 73 6.76 2.92 -1.81
CA SER A 73 8.00 3.69 -2.02
C SER A 73 8.89 3.68 -0.77
N GLU A 74 8.30 3.85 0.41
CA GLU A 74 9.02 3.79 1.69
C GLU A 74 9.59 2.39 1.98
N LEU A 75 8.81 1.35 1.68
CA LEU A 75 9.25 -0.04 1.87
C LEU A 75 10.41 -0.39 0.91
N ALA A 76 10.34 0.07 -0.34
CA ALA A 76 11.41 -0.10 -1.32
C ALA A 76 12.68 0.66 -0.89
N ASN A 77 12.54 1.89 -0.39
CA ASN A 77 13.65 2.70 0.09
C ASN A 77 14.42 1.98 1.22
N VAL A 78 13.71 1.52 2.27
CA VAL A 78 14.39 0.83 3.37
C VAL A 78 15.00 -0.50 2.91
N SER A 79 14.38 -1.19 1.95
CA SER A 79 14.92 -2.41 1.37
C SER A 79 16.25 -2.15 0.67
N GLU A 80 16.33 -1.08 -0.11
CA GLU A 80 17.58 -0.70 -0.79
C GLU A 80 18.66 -0.26 0.19
N ARG A 81 18.33 0.51 1.24
CA ARG A 81 19.30 0.86 2.31
C ARG A 81 19.83 -0.36 3.06
N ARG A 82 19.02 -1.42 3.21
CA ARG A 82 19.47 -2.69 3.81
C ARG A 82 20.37 -3.46 2.86
N LEU A 83 20.07 -3.44 1.56
CA LEU A 83 20.94 -4.04 0.55
C LEU A 83 22.31 -3.35 0.55
N GLU A 84 22.33 -2.02 0.47
CA GLU A 84 23.56 -1.21 0.56
C GLU A 84 24.40 -1.62 1.77
N ARG A 85 23.76 -1.70 2.95
CA ARG A 85 24.43 -2.07 4.18
C ARG A 85 25.13 -3.42 4.08
N VAL A 86 24.47 -4.41 3.47
CA VAL A 86 24.95 -5.80 3.39
C VAL A 86 25.99 -6.00 2.28
N VAL A 87 26.04 -5.16 1.25
CA VAL A 87 27.02 -5.29 0.17
C VAL A 87 28.24 -4.38 0.35
N ASN A 88 28.16 -3.38 1.22
CA ASN A 88 29.21 -2.39 1.45
C ASN A 88 30.22 -2.83 2.54
N PRO A 89 31.51 -3.07 2.19
CA PRO A 89 32.63 -3.36 3.11
C PRO A 89 32.69 -2.50 4.36
N GLN A 90 32.30 -1.24 4.24
CA GLN A 90 32.43 -0.26 5.31
C GLN A 90 31.32 -0.40 6.37
N LEU A 91 30.26 -1.15 6.09
CA LEU A 91 29.04 -1.17 6.90
C LEU A 91 28.63 -2.55 7.43
N HIS A 92 29.14 -3.63 6.83
CA HIS A 92 28.78 -5.01 7.18
C HIS A 92 29.83 -5.82 7.97
N GLY A 93 30.95 -5.20 8.37
CA GLY A 93 31.97 -5.86 9.18
C GLY A 93 32.80 -6.86 8.37
N ASP A 94 32.78 -8.14 8.77
CA ASP A 94 33.73 -9.16 8.29
C ASP A 94 33.27 -9.89 7.02
N LEU A 95 32.20 -9.44 6.36
CA LEU A 95 31.73 -10.04 5.13
C LEU A 95 32.61 -9.62 3.93
N PRO A 96 32.76 -10.47 2.90
CA PRO A 96 33.45 -10.10 1.67
C PRO A 96 32.76 -8.93 0.97
N ALA A 97 33.54 -8.05 0.34
CA ALA A 97 33.01 -6.95 -0.46
C ALA A 97 32.01 -7.45 -1.51
N PHE A 98 30.83 -6.83 -1.57
CA PHE A 98 29.75 -7.24 -2.47
C PHE A 98 29.33 -8.71 -2.34
N LEU A 99 29.63 -9.36 -1.21
CA LEU A 99 29.40 -10.78 -0.96
C LEU A 99 30.08 -11.72 -1.99
N SER A 100 31.22 -11.30 -2.57
CA SER A 100 31.94 -12.15 -3.53
C SER A 100 32.57 -13.38 -2.85
N PRO A 101 32.60 -14.56 -3.52
CA PRO A 101 33.20 -15.79 -3.00
C PRO A 101 34.71 -15.69 -2.72
#